data_AF-A0A644X2T8-F1
#
_entry.id   AF-A0A644X2T8-F1
#
_cell.length_a   1.000
_cell.length_b   1.000
_cell.length_c   1.000
_cell.angle_alpha   90.00
_cell.angle_beta   90.00
_cell.angle_gamma   90.00
#
_symmetry.space_group_name_H-M   'P 1'
#
loop_
_entity.id
_entity.type
_entity.pdbx_description
1 polymer ?
#
loop_
_entity_poly.entity_id
_entity_poly.type
_entity_poly.pdbx_seq_one_letter_code
_entity_poly.pdbx_strand_id
1 'polypeptide(L)'
;MKLTHQPLVYLYNNVLDDDIQKCINNFILLVIEMKEKYKTDSLWITDQKIGGIGAYAMPPDPVMNPFPGGIERSLYRPLQYARTHIDICDIRMEARYVVQNCGMHLECVCRVLLSNYKVLANLRFNNTTFGKSIQIIKGLNVIESNIIDALNSFSKVYNMSKHEVNQDENRGRLFNAYEAITAYYSARVLGVQLLRKINFPYSNNIFEINNKKNTLYGDL
;
A
#
# COMPACT_ATOMS: atom_id res chain seq x y z
N MET A 1 5.21 -16.25 13.19
CA MET A 1 5.79 -15.13 12.39
C MET A 1 5.67 -13.85 13.21
N LYS A 2 6.62 -12.92 13.12
CA LYS A 2 6.63 -11.69 13.95
C LYS A 2 7.11 -10.47 13.15
N LEU A 3 6.68 -9.28 13.54
CA LEU A 3 7.26 -8.02 13.05
C LEU A 3 8.67 -7.87 13.65
N THR A 4 9.68 -7.69 12.81
CA THR A 4 11.08 -7.51 13.25
C THR A 4 11.65 -6.16 12.87
N HIS A 5 11.18 -5.58 11.75
CA HIS A 5 11.60 -4.27 11.31
C HIS A 5 10.98 -3.16 12.17
N GLN A 6 11.81 -2.43 12.92
CA GLN A 6 11.38 -1.33 13.79
C GLN A 6 10.50 -0.28 13.09
N PRO A 7 10.79 0.13 11.83
CA PRO A 7 9.89 1.05 11.12
C PRO A 7 8.48 0.49 10.92
N LEU A 8 8.33 -0.83 10.70
CA LEU A 8 7.03 -1.48 10.58
C LEU A 8 6.33 -1.68 11.93
N VAL A 9 7.09 -1.94 13.01
CA VAL A 9 6.52 -1.95 14.38
C VAL A 9 5.94 -0.57 14.71
N TYR A 10 6.66 0.51 14.38
CA TYR A 10 6.16 1.87 14.54
C TYR A 10 4.85 2.08 13.77
N LEU A 11 4.83 1.72 12.49
CA LEU A 11 3.63 1.88 11.65
C LEU A 11 2.44 1.08 12.19
N TYR A 12 2.67 -0.17 12.57
CA TYR A 12 1.65 -1.04 13.16
C TYR A 12 1.02 -0.40 14.40
N ASN A 13 1.83 0.16 15.30
CA ASN A 13 1.35 0.73 16.56
C ASN A 13 0.75 2.14 16.44
N ASN A 14 1.16 2.93 15.43
CA ASN A 14 0.82 4.37 15.36
C ASN A 14 -0.06 4.75 14.17
N VAL A 15 -0.21 3.88 13.17
CA VAL A 15 -1.02 4.13 11.96
C VAL A 15 -2.25 3.24 11.91
N LEU A 16 -2.13 1.99 12.37
CA LEU A 16 -3.19 0.99 12.24
C LEU A 16 -4.06 0.97 13.49
N ASP A 17 -5.38 1.02 13.30
CA ASP A 17 -6.33 0.84 14.39
C ASP A 17 -6.42 -0.64 14.84
N ASP A 18 -7.08 -0.85 15.97
CA ASP A 18 -7.21 -2.18 16.59
C ASP A 18 -7.90 -3.20 15.68
N ASP A 19 -8.84 -2.78 14.84
CA ASP A 19 -9.59 -3.68 13.98
C ASP A 19 -8.73 -4.17 12.81
N ILE A 20 -7.95 -3.28 12.21
CA ILE A 20 -6.92 -3.64 11.23
C ILE A 20 -5.89 -4.54 11.90
N GLN A 21 -5.35 -4.16 13.06
CA GLN A 21 -4.37 -4.96 13.78
C GLN A 21 -4.86 -6.39 14.07
N LYS A 22 -6.10 -6.56 14.53
CA LYS A 22 -6.74 -7.87 14.73
C LYS A 22 -6.86 -8.65 13.42
N CYS A 23 -7.28 -7.99 12.34
CA CYS A 23 -7.37 -8.60 11.01
C CYS A 23 -6.00 -9.15 10.57
N ILE A 24 -4.93 -8.36 10.71
CA ILE A 24 -3.56 -8.77 10.37
C ILE A 24 -3.16 -9.99 11.19
N ASN A 25 -3.32 -9.95 12.52
CA ASN A 25 -2.93 -11.06 13.40
C ASN A 25 -3.65 -12.36 13.01
N ASN A 26 -4.96 -12.30 12.80
CA ASN A 26 -5.75 -13.46 12.41
C ASN A 26 -5.32 -14.02 11.05
N PHE A 27 -5.07 -13.15 10.08
CA PHE A 27 -4.57 -13.56 8.77
C PHE A 27 -3.20 -14.24 8.87
N ILE A 28 -2.29 -13.73 9.69
CA ILE A 28 -0.96 -14.32 9.86
C ILE A 28 -1.01 -15.69 10.55
N LEU A 29 -1.94 -15.93 11.47
CA LEU A 29 -2.19 -17.27 12.01
C LEU A 29 -2.59 -18.24 10.89
N LEU A 30 -3.52 -17.84 10.00
CA LEU A 30 -3.92 -18.65 8.85
C LEU A 30 -2.74 -18.95 7.91
N VAL A 31 -1.88 -17.96 7.64
CA VAL A 31 -0.68 -18.14 6.79
C VAL A 31 0.30 -19.15 7.40
N ILE A 32 0.40 -19.21 8.73
CA ILE A 32 1.27 -20.15 9.45
C ILE A 32 0.68 -21.57 9.44
N GLU A 33 -0.63 -21.69 9.66
CA GLU A 33 -1.32 -22.98 9.80
C GLU A 33 -1.52 -23.69 8.45
N MET A 34 -1.77 -22.93 7.38
CA MET A 34 -2.12 -23.50 6.09
C MET A 34 -0.89 -23.81 5.24
N LYS A 35 -0.67 -25.09 4.90
CA LYS A 35 0.45 -25.52 4.05
C LYS A 35 0.29 -25.10 2.58
N GLU A 36 -0.93 -25.13 2.05
CA GLU A 36 -1.22 -24.81 0.65
C GLU A 36 -1.48 -23.30 0.45
N LYS A 37 -2.76 -22.90 0.47
CA LYS A 37 -3.21 -21.53 0.22
C LYS A 37 -4.14 -21.04 1.33
N TYR A 38 -3.88 -19.83 1.78
CA TYR A 38 -4.69 -19.13 2.79
C TYR A 38 -5.85 -18.36 2.14
N LYS A 39 -6.93 -18.14 2.90
CA LYS A 39 -8.05 -17.28 2.50
C LYS A 39 -7.73 -15.81 2.78
N THR A 40 -8.19 -14.92 1.91
CA THR A 40 -7.90 -13.48 1.97
C THR A 40 -9.15 -12.61 2.10
N ASP A 41 -10.34 -13.19 2.15
CA ASP A 41 -11.62 -12.47 2.19
C ASP A 41 -11.68 -11.44 3.32
N SER A 42 -11.22 -11.82 4.52
CA SER A 42 -11.20 -10.94 5.69
C SER A 42 -10.25 -9.76 5.53
N LEU A 43 -9.16 -9.90 4.75
CA LEU A 43 -8.29 -8.79 4.42
C LEU A 43 -9.04 -7.78 3.56
N TRP A 44 -9.71 -8.24 2.52
CA TRP A 44 -10.37 -7.34 1.57
C TRP A 44 -11.60 -6.66 2.15
N ILE A 45 -12.35 -7.35 3.02
CA ILE A 45 -13.43 -6.72 3.81
C ILE A 45 -12.88 -5.63 4.72
N THR A 46 -11.70 -5.84 5.33
CA THR A 46 -11.08 -4.85 6.21
C THR A 46 -10.53 -3.67 5.41
N ASP A 47 -9.88 -3.92 4.28
CA ASP A 47 -9.39 -2.87 3.37
C ASP A 47 -10.53 -2.02 2.78
N GLN A 48 -11.68 -2.64 2.47
CA GLN A 48 -12.88 -1.92 2.02
C GLN A 48 -13.35 -0.88 3.05
N LYS A 49 -13.30 -1.20 4.34
CA LYS A 49 -13.73 -0.29 5.43
C LYS A 49 -12.87 0.97 5.55
N ILE A 50 -11.63 0.94 5.06
CA ILE A 50 -10.76 2.14 4.99
C ILE A 50 -11.37 3.18 4.02
N GLY A 51 -12.09 2.70 3.01
CA GLY A 51 -12.64 3.50 1.93
C GLY A 51 -11.58 3.93 0.90
N GLY A 52 -12.02 4.71 -0.07
CA GLY A 52 -11.26 4.99 -1.27
C GLY A 52 -10.98 3.74 -2.10
N ILE A 53 -10.20 3.89 -3.16
CA ILE A 53 -9.76 2.76 -3.98
C ILE A 53 -8.59 2.05 -3.28
N GLY A 54 -8.85 0.82 -2.84
CA GLY A 54 -7.86 -0.12 -2.31
C GLY A 54 -7.70 -1.33 -3.21
N ALA A 55 -6.87 -2.29 -2.81
CA ALA A 55 -6.72 -3.50 -3.62
C ALA A 55 -7.99 -4.38 -3.57
N TYR A 56 -8.82 -4.26 -2.53
CA TYR A 56 -10.15 -4.88 -2.46
C TYR A 56 -11.02 -4.58 -3.70
N ALA A 57 -10.87 -3.38 -4.27
CA ALA A 57 -11.62 -2.93 -5.44
C ALA A 57 -11.00 -3.40 -6.76
N MET A 58 -9.78 -3.95 -6.74
CA MET A 58 -9.02 -4.27 -7.94
C MET A 58 -9.09 -5.76 -8.25
N PRO A 59 -9.22 -6.19 -9.52
CA PRO A 59 -9.12 -7.61 -9.85
C PRO A 59 -7.71 -8.14 -9.53
N PRO A 60 -7.59 -9.34 -8.93
CA PRO A 60 -6.30 -9.86 -8.48
C PRO A 60 -5.36 -10.24 -9.63
N ASP A 61 -5.90 -10.55 -10.81
CA ASP A 61 -5.11 -10.77 -12.02
C ASP A 61 -4.70 -9.43 -12.65
N PRO A 62 -3.41 -9.11 -12.75
CA PRO A 62 -2.94 -7.83 -13.26
C PRO A 62 -3.19 -7.64 -14.76
N VAL A 63 -3.51 -8.70 -15.51
CA VAL A 63 -3.92 -8.60 -16.93
C VAL A 63 -5.22 -7.80 -17.04
N MET A 64 -6.15 -8.00 -16.09
CA MET A 64 -7.38 -7.22 -16.00
C MET A 64 -7.06 -5.86 -15.37
N ASN A 65 -6.80 -4.84 -16.19
CA ASN A 65 -6.43 -3.53 -15.68
C ASN A 65 -7.61 -2.54 -15.68
N PRO A 66 -8.13 -2.12 -14.52
CA PRO A 66 -9.18 -1.10 -14.47
C PRO A 66 -8.66 0.31 -14.80
N PHE A 67 -7.35 0.57 -14.70
CA PHE A 67 -6.76 1.89 -14.99
C PHE A 67 -5.73 1.81 -16.13
N PRO A 68 -6.17 1.90 -17.40
CA PRO A 68 -5.30 1.72 -18.56
C PRO A 68 -4.19 2.78 -18.66
N GLY A 69 -4.44 4.01 -18.20
CA GLY A 69 -3.49 5.12 -18.23
C GLY A 69 -3.76 6.17 -17.14
N GLY A 70 -3.06 7.31 -17.23
CA GLY A 70 -3.29 8.45 -16.33
C GLY A 70 -2.65 8.32 -14.94
N ILE A 71 -3.03 9.24 -14.06
CA ILE A 71 -2.51 9.30 -12.69
C ILE A 71 -3.07 8.16 -11.83
N GLU A 72 -4.31 7.76 -12.10
CA GLU A 72 -5.02 6.66 -11.47
C GLU A 72 -4.28 5.34 -11.68
N ARG A 73 -3.70 5.11 -12.88
CA ARG A 73 -2.82 3.96 -13.12
C ARG A 73 -1.63 4.00 -12.16
N SER A 74 -0.95 5.13 -12.05
CA SER A 74 0.24 5.25 -11.19
C SER A 74 -0.10 5.09 -9.70
N LEU A 75 -1.29 5.55 -9.30
CA LEU A 75 -1.81 5.43 -7.93
C LEU A 75 -2.21 3.99 -7.60
N TYR A 76 -3.03 3.35 -8.43
CA TYR A 76 -3.75 2.15 -8.02
C TYR A 76 -3.16 0.85 -8.58
N ARG A 77 -2.40 0.90 -9.68
CA ARG A 77 -1.73 -0.29 -10.24
C ARG A 77 -0.78 -0.96 -9.22
N PRO A 78 0.01 -0.22 -8.41
CA PRO A 78 0.82 -0.87 -7.38
C PRO A 78 -0.03 -1.62 -6.35
N LEU A 79 -1.20 -1.10 -5.97
CA LEU A 79 -2.11 -1.81 -5.05
C LEU A 79 -2.66 -3.09 -5.67
N GLN A 80 -2.96 -3.08 -6.98
CA GLN A 80 -3.35 -4.28 -7.70
C GLN A 80 -2.23 -5.33 -7.67
N TYR A 81 -0.98 -4.95 -7.95
CA TYR A 81 0.14 -5.88 -7.88
C TYR A 81 0.34 -6.42 -6.46
N ALA A 82 0.20 -5.59 -5.43
CA ALA A 82 0.22 -6.07 -4.04
C ALA A 82 -0.83 -7.16 -3.81
N ARG A 83 -2.07 -6.97 -4.29
CA ARG A 83 -3.10 -8.02 -4.24
C ARG A 83 -2.75 -9.25 -5.06
N THR A 84 -2.15 -9.12 -6.24
CA THR A 84 -1.67 -10.28 -7.02
C THR A 84 -0.68 -11.13 -6.20
N HIS A 85 0.29 -10.49 -5.54
CA HIS A 85 1.27 -11.20 -4.71
C HIS A 85 0.63 -11.88 -3.48
N ILE A 86 -0.49 -11.34 -2.98
CA ILE A 86 -1.21 -11.86 -1.82
C ILE A 86 -2.19 -12.99 -2.23
N ASP A 87 -3.06 -12.73 -3.21
CA ASP A 87 -4.16 -13.61 -3.62
C ASP A 87 -3.72 -14.71 -4.58
N ILE A 88 -2.86 -14.41 -5.55
CA ILE A 88 -2.46 -15.37 -6.60
C ILE A 88 -1.17 -16.05 -6.21
N CYS A 89 -0.12 -15.27 -5.96
CA CYS A 89 1.18 -15.80 -5.53
C CYS A 89 1.19 -16.17 -4.04
N ASP A 90 2.33 -16.62 -3.52
CA ASP A 90 2.50 -16.92 -2.11
C ASP A 90 3.19 -15.78 -1.38
N ILE A 91 2.49 -15.10 -0.48
CA ILE A 91 3.04 -13.99 0.32
C ILE A 91 4.24 -14.42 1.18
N ARG A 92 4.36 -15.71 1.53
CA ARG A 92 5.52 -16.26 2.25
C ARG A 92 6.81 -16.17 1.42
N MET A 93 6.66 -16.07 0.11
CA MET A 93 7.73 -15.93 -0.88
C MET A 93 7.83 -14.48 -1.41
N GLU A 94 6.70 -13.79 -1.52
CA GLU A 94 6.55 -12.54 -2.26
C GLU A 94 6.45 -11.28 -1.39
N ALA A 95 6.63 -11.40 -0.06
CA ALA A 95 6.47 -10.33 0.91
C ALA A 95 7.17 -9.01 0.51
N ARG A 96 8.40 -9.10 -0.01
CA ARG A 96 9.18 -7.95 -0.48
C ARG A 96 8.45 -7.17 -1.58
N TYR A 97 7.85 -7.85 -2.55
CA TYR A 97 7.17 -7.20 -3.66
C TYR A 97 5.89 -6.50 -3.22
N VAL A 98 5.17 -7.05 -2.23
CA VAL A 98 4.05 -6.35 -1.59
C VAL A 98 4.53 -5.03 -0.99
N VAL A 99 5.59 -5.06 -0.17
CA VAL A 99 6.18 -3.88 0.46
C VAL A 99 6.62 -2.85 -0.58
N GLN A 100 7.31 -3.29 -1.64
CA GLN A 100 7.80 -2.44 -2.71
C GLN A 100 6.64 -1.73 -3.44
N ASN A 101 5.60 -2.48 -3.81
CA ASN A 101 4.42 -1.93 -4.47
C ASN A 101 3.68 -0.92 -3.58
N CYS A 102 3.61 -1.16 -2.28
CA CYS A 102 3.04 -0.21 -1.31
C CYS A 102 3.85 1.10 -1.24
N GLY A 103 5.18 1.00 -1.32
CA GLY A 103 6.05 2.17 -1.41
C GLY A 103 5.87 2.96 -2.71
N MET A 104 5.69 2.28 -3.85
CA MET A 104 5.38 2.93 -5.13
C MET A 104 4.02 3.67 -5.08
N HIS A 105 3.01 3.08 -4.46
CA HIS A 105 1.72 3.74 -4.22
C HIS A 105 1.89 5.03 -3.43
N LEU A 106 2.54 4.99 -2.26
CA LEU A 106 2.74 6.17 -1.43
C LEU A 106 3.63 7.24 -2.10
N GLU A 107 4.64 6.81 -2.86
CA GLU A 107 5.46 7.73 -3.64
C GLU A 107 4.59 8.52 -4.64
N CYS A 108 3.69 7.84 -5.35
CA CYS A 108 2.76 8.48 -6.26
C CYS A 108 1.77 9.40 -5.52
N VAL A 109 1.18 8.95 -4.40
CA VAL A 109 0.29 9.78 -3.57
C VAL A 109 0.97 11.08 -3.14
N CYS A 110 2.22 11.02 -2.67
CA CYS A 110 2.96 12.21 -2.28
C CYS A 110 3.21 13.16 -3.47
N ARG A 111 3.46 12.64 -4.68
CA ARG A 111 3.60 13.47 -5.88
C ARG A 111 2.29 14.15 -6.27
N VAL A 112 1.15 13.44 -6.17
CA VAL A 112 -0.18 14.01 -6.40
C VAL A 112 -0.48 15.12 -5.41
N LEU A 113 -0.23 14.87 -4.12
CA LEU A 113 -0.38 15.87 -3.06
C LEU A 113 0.42 17.14 -3.37
N LEU A 114 1.72 17.01 -3.67
CA LEU A 114 2.57 18.15 -4.02
C LEU A 114 2.07 18.89 -5.26
N SER A 115 1.49 18.16 -6.21
CA SER A 115 0.94 18.72 -7.44
C SER A 115 -0.29 19.57 -7.22
N ASN A 116 -1.04 19.29 -6.15
CA ASN A 116 -2.20 20.09 -5.75
C ASN A 116 -1.84 21.42 -5.08
N TYR A 117 -0.67 21.52 -4.43
CA TYR A 117 -0.28 22.70 -3.64
C TYR A 117 0.63 23.70 -4.36
N LYS A 118 1.16 23.38 -5.55
CA LYS A 118 2.08 24.27 -6.27
C LYS A 118 1.71 24.39 -7.75
N VAL A 119 1.55 25.62 -8.23
CA VAL A 119 1.35 25.91 -9.66
C VAL A 119 2.58 25.39 -10.43
N LEU A 120 2.38 24.61 -11.51
CA LEU A 120 3.41 23.90 -12.32
C LEU A 120 4.12 22.70 -11.63
N ALA A 121 3.61 22.22 -10.51
CA ALA A 121 4.20 21.12 -9.74
C ALA A 121 4.22 19.76 -10.45
N ASN A 122 3.25 19.48 -11.32
CA ASN A 122 3.24 18.27 -12.16
C ASN A 122 4.55 18.15 -12.96
N LEU A 123 5.00 19.24 -13.61
CA LEU A 123 6.25 19.24 -14.38
C LEU A 123 7.49 19.11 -13.48
N ARG A 124 7.45 19.66 -12.26
CA ARG A 124 8.59 19.72 -11.35
C ARG A 124 8.78 18.45 -10.52
N PHE A 125 7.70 17.75 -10.19
CA PHE A 125 7.75 16.69 -9.18
C PHE A 125 7.45 15.28 -9.67
N ASN A 126 7.08 15.10 -10.94
CA ASN A 126 6.78 13.77 -11.51
C ASN A 126 7.89 12.72 -11.30
N ASN A 127 9.15 13.14 -11.19
CA ASN A 127 10.30 12.25 -10.99
C ASN A 127 10.92 12.34 -9.57
N THR A 128 10.20 12.91 -8.60
CA THR A 128 10.73 13.08 -7.24
C THR A 128 10.66 11.78 -6.46
N THR A 129 11.76 11.35 -5.85
CA THR A 129 11.77 10.14 -4.99
C THR A 129 10.85 10.32 -3.78
N PHE A 130 10.38 9.21 -3.20
CA PHE A 130 9.48 9.23 -2.03
C PHE A 130 10.04 10.08 -0.88
N GLY A 131 11.29 9.80 -0.46
CA GLY A 131 11.95 10.55 0.61
C GLY A 131 12.04 12.06 0.34
N LYS A 132 12.40 12.46 -0.89
CA LYS A 132 12.46 13.89 -1.26
C LYS A 132 11.07 14.53 -1.27
N SER A 133 10.05 13.80 -1.70
CA SER A 133 8.66 14.27 -1.66
C SER A 133 8.21 14.54 -0.22
N ILE A 134 8.51 13.64 0.71
CA ILE A 134 8.18 13.82 2.14
C ILE A 134 8.84 15.08 2.72
N GLN A 135 10.11 15.35 2.40
CA GLN A 135 10.79 16.56 2.89
C GLN A 135 10.13 17.86 2.38
N ILE A 136 9.70 17.87 1.12
CA ILE A 136 8.98 19.02 0.54
C ILE A 136 7.63 19.18 1.23
N ILE A 137 6.87 18.10 1.41
CA ILE A 137 5.55 18.13 2.09
C ILE A 137 5.71 18.63 3.53
N LYS A 138 6.72 18.16 4.26
CA LYS A 138 7.04 18.65 5.61
C LYS A 138 7.26 20.16 5.63
N GLY A 139 8.01 20.69 4.67
CA GLY A 139 8.27 22.12 4.55
C GLY A 139 7.05 22.98 4.17
N LEU A 140 5.99 22.37 3.63
CA LEU A 140 4.73 23.07 3.35
C LEU A 140 3.89 23.30 4.61
N ASN A 141 4.11 22.52 5.67
CA ASN A 141 3.35 22.58 6.92
C ASN A 141 1.81 22.43 6.73
N VAL A 142 1.39 21.66 5.73
CA VAL A 142 -0.03 21.40 5.40
C VAL A 142 -0.52 20.02 5.82
N ILE A 143 0.38 19.17 6.31
CA ILE A 143 0.12 17.79 6.78
C ILE A 143 0.62 17.67 8.22
N GLU A 144 -0.16 16.98 9.04
CA GLU A 144 0.13 16.72 10.45
C GLU A 144 1.46 15.97 10.65
N SER A 145 2.21 16.33 11.69
CA SER A 145 3.55 15.80 11.94
C SER A 145 3.58 14.28 12.11
N ASN A 146 2.57 13.69 12.75
CA ASN A 146 2.45 12.25 12.92
C ASN A 146 2.33 11.51 11.56
N ILE A 147 1.63 12.07 10.58
CA ILE A 147 1.55 11.52 9.22
C ILE A 147 2.92 11.62 8.54
N ILE A 148 3.63 12.73 8.71
CA ILE A 148 5.00 12.90 8.19
C ILE A 148 5.96 11.88 8.81
N ASP A 149 5.87 11.63 10.11
CA ASP A 149 6.70 10.65 10.80
C ASP A 149 6.40 9.22 10.33
N ALA A 150 5.12 8.89 10.13
CA ALA A 150 4.70 7.63 9.52
C ALA A 150 5.24 7.47 8.09
N LEU A 151 5.15 8.50 7.24
CA LEU A 151 5.72 8.46 5.89
C LEU A 151 7.24 8.28 5.90
N ASN A 152 7.95 8.96 6.82
CA ASN A 152 9.40 8.77 7.00
C ASN A 152 9.72 7.34 7.45
N SER A 153 8.92 6.77 8.36
CA SER A 153 9.05 5.37 8.77
C SER A 153 8.88 4.43 7.57
N PHE A 154 7.82 4.63 6.78
CA PHE A 154 7.56 3.85 5.58
C PHE A 154 8.66 3.99 4.53
N SER A 155 9.22 5.19 4.36
CA SER A 155 10.32 5.45 3.41
C SER A 155 11.54 4.59 3.68
N LYS A 156 11.86 4.34 4.97
CA LYS A 156 12.93 3.41 5.35
C LYS A 156 12.62 1.99 4.85
N VAL A 157 11.41 1.49 5.11
CA VAL A 157 10.96 0.17 4.66
C VAL A 157 10.99 0.05 3.14
N TYR A 158 10.47 1.05 2.43
CA TYR A 158 10.47 1.07 0.97
C TYR A 158 11.89 1.04 0.39
N ASN A 159 12.82 1.80 0.97
CA ASN A 159 14.22 1.77 0.55
C ASN A 159 14.85 0.39 0.78
N MET A 160 14.58 -0.27 1.92
CA MET A 160 15.04 -1.64 2.18
C MET A 160 14.52 -2.61 1.09
N SER A 161 13.25 -2.51 0.70
CA SER A 161 12.69 -3.35 -0.38
C SER A 161 13.35 -3.13 -1.75
N LYS A 162 13.80 -1.92 -2.06
CA LYS A 162 14.45 -1.59 -3.34
C LYS A 162 15.89 -2.06 -3.43
N HIS A 163 16.63 -2.04 -2.33
CA HIS A 163 18.08 -2.30 -2.29
C HIS A 163 18.45 -3.73 -1.90
N GLU A 164 17.47 -4.64 -1.81
CA GLU A 164 17.76 -6.06 -1.65
C GLU A 164 18.33 -6.64 -2.95
N VAL A 165 19.64 -6.90 -2.93
CA VAL A 165 20.40 -7.60 -3.98
C VAL A 165 20.73 -9.00 -3.48
N ASN A 166 19.71 -9.79 -3.13
CA ASN A 166 19.93 -11.15 -2.62
C ASN A 166 19.55 -12.17 -3.70
N GLN A 167 20.55 -12.65 -4.44
CA GLN A 167 20.44 -13.81 -5.34
C GLN A 167 20.77 -15.13 -4.61
N ASP A 168 21.10 -15.07 -3.32
CA ASP A 168 21.48 -16.25 -2.52
C ASP A 168 20.25 -16.82 -1.80
N GLU A 169 19.81 -18.01 -2.23
CA GLU A 169 18.67 -18.74 -1.67
C GLU A 169 18.88 -19.20 -0.22
N ASN A 170 20.13 -19.20 0.29
CA ASN A 170 20.45 -19.63 1.65
C ASN A 170 20.23 -18.53 2.70
N ARG A 171 20.03 -17.28 2.28
CA ARG A 171 19.82 -16.16 3.20
C ARG A 171 18.33 -16.00 3.48
N GLY A 172 17.98 -15.79 4.75
CA GLY A 172 16.59 -15.52 5.14
C GLY A 172 16.02 -14.32 4.38
N ARG A 173 14.76 -14.43 3.93
CA ARG A 173 14.06 -13.34 3.22
C ARG A 173 14.01 -12.08 4.08
N LEU A 174 14.21 -10.92 3.45
CA LEU A 174 14.19 -9.63 4.14
C LEU A 174 12.87 -9.36 4.85
N PHE A 175 11.75 -9.60 4.18
CA PHE A 175 10.42 -9.40 4.76
C PHE A 175 9.67 -10.72 4.88
N ASN A 176 8.86 -10.83 5.93
CA ASN A 176 7.89 -11.91 6.09
C ASN A 176 6.45 -11.45 5.78
N ALA A 177 5.50 -12.38 5.75
CA ALA A 177 4.10 -12.06 5.43
C ALA A 177 3.46 -11.07 6.40
N TYR A 178 3.80 -11.10 7.69
CA TYR A 178 3.31 -10.16 8.68
C TYR A 178 3.74 -8.74 8.28
N GLU A 179 5.02 -8.58 7.99
CA GLU A 179 5.58 -7.30 7.57
C GLU A 179 4.99 -6.77 6.26
N ALA A 180 4.75 -7.66 5.30
CA ALA A 180 4.08 -7.32 4.05
C ALA A 180 2.65 -6.82 4.25
N ILE A 181 1.85 -7.52 5.05
CA ILE A 181 0.46 -7.11 5.33
C ILE A 181 0.42 -5.82 6.16
N THR A 182 1.31 -5.66 7.14
CA THR A 182 1.45 -4.40 7.89
C THR A 182 1.82 -3.24 6.97
N ALA A 183 2.76 -3.44 6.05
CA ALA A 183 3.10 -2.43 5.05
C ALA A 183 1.92 -2.11 4.13
N TYR A 184 1.17 -3.12 3.69
CA TYR A 184 -0.03 -2.94 2.88
C TYR A 184 -1.04 -2.02 3.55
N TYR A 185 -1.48 -2.35 4.76
CA TYR A 185 -2.47 -1.54 5.45
C TYR A 185 -1.96 -0.16 5.83
N SER A 186 -0.68 -0.04 6.19
CA SER A 186 -0.09 1.27 6.50
C SER A 186 -0.11 2.17 5.27
N ALA A 187 0.23 1.64 4.09
CA ALA A 187 0.16 2.39 2.85
C ALA A 187 -1.28 2.74 2.45
N ARG A 188 -2.24 1.85 2.70
CA ARG A 188 -3.66 2.11 2.46
C ARG A 188 -4.20 3.25 3.31
N VAL A 189 -3.98 3.20 4.62
CA VAL A 189 -4.43 4.22 5.57
C VAL A 189 -3.79 5.57 5.24
N LEU A 190 -2.46 5.63 5.13
CA LEU A 190 -1.74 6.87 4.82
C LEU A 190 -2.13 7.42 3.45
N GLY A 191 -2.22 6.55 2.44
CA GLY A 191 -2.57 6.94 1.07
C GLY A 191 -3.94 7.59 0.99
N VAL A 192 -4.97 6.98 1.59
CA VAL A 192 -6.33 7.52 1.61
C VAL A 192 -6.40 8.83 2.40
N GLN A 193 -5.76 8.91 3.57
CA GLN A 193 -5.73 10.13 4.36
C GLN A 193 -5.19 11.32 3.55
N LEU A 194 -4.07 11.14 2.85
CA LEU A 194 -3.46 12.19 2.03
C LEU A 194 -4.31 12.55 0.81
N LEU A 195 -4.90 11.57 0.11
CA LEU A 195 -5.77 11.82 -1.03
C LEU A 195 -7.05 12.57 -0.63
N ARG A 196 -7.61 12.27 0.55
CA ARG A 196 -8.77 13.00 1.10
C ARG A 196 -8.46 14.46 1.41
N LYS A 197 -7.25 14.79 1.86
CA LYS A 197 -6.83 16.18 2.13
C LYS A 197 -6.94 17.10 0.92
N ILE A 198 -6.81 16.54 -0.29
CA ILE A 198 -6.92 17.28 -1.55
C ILE A 198 -8.22 17.00 -2.29
N ASN A 199 -9.18 16.30 -1.67
CA ASN A 199 -10.42 15.85 -2.30
C ASN A 199 -10.19 15.16 -3.65
N PHE A 200 -9.17 14.28 -3.71
CA PHE A 200 -8.89 13.55 -4.94
C PHE A 200 -10.10 12.68 -5.32
N PRO A 201 -10.42 12.53 -6.62
CA PRO A 201 -11.53 11.68 -7.06
C PRO A 201 -11.51 10.30 -6.39
N TYR A 202 -12.69 9.82 -5.99
CA TYR A 202 -12.91 8.52 -5.36
C TYR A 202 -12.34 8.34 -3.95
N SER A 203 -11.59 9.29 -3.37
CA SER A 203 -10.96 9.11 -2.04
C SER A 203 -11.96 8.98 -0.88
N ASN A 204 -13.20 9.44 -1.08
CA ASN A 204 -14.29 9.37 -0.11
C ASN A 204 -15.30 8.26 -0.40
N ASN A 205 -15.15 7.55 -1.52
CA ASN A 205 -16.10 6.53 -1.96
C ASN A 205 -15.79 5.20 -1.26
N ILE A 206 -16.80 4.34 -1.14
CA ILE A 206 -16.65 2.94 -0.79
C ILE A 206 -17.19 2.14 -1.96
N PHE A 207 -16.38 1.25 -2.51
CA PHE A 207 -16.76 0.39 -3.62
C PHE A 207 -17.17 -0.98 -3.09
N GLU A 208 -18.05 -1.70 -3.79
CA GLU A 208 -18.37 -3.07 -3.41
C GLU A 208 -17.24 -4.04 -3.80
N ILE A 209 -16.99 -5.05 -2.97
CA ILE A 209 -16.08 -6.15 -3.32
C ILE A 209 -16.77 -6.99 -4.39
N ASN A 210 -16.46 -6.73 -5.65
CA ASN A 210 -16.96 -7.55 -6.74
C ASN A 210 -15.98 -8.69 -7.04
N ASN A 211 -16.20 -9.85 -6.42
CA ASN A 211 -15.41 -11.06 -6.65
C ASN A 211 -15.71 -11.72 -8.02
N LYS A 212 -16.66 -11.17 -8.81
CA LYS A 212 -16.90 -11.64 -10.18
C LYS A 212 -15.79 -11.10 -11.07
N LYS A 213 -15.08 -12.02 -11.72
CA LYS A 213 -14.20 -11.71 -12.86
C LYS A 213 -14.93 -10.79 -13.83
N ASN A 214 -14.27 -9.70 -14.18
CA ASN A 214 -14.64 -8.67 -15.15
C ASN A 214 -15.47 -7.49 -14.62
N THR A 215 -14.82 -6.33 -14.77
CA THR A 215 -15.34 -4.96 -14.88
C THR A 215 -15.72 -4.23 -13.59
N LEU A 216 -14.79 -3.36 -13.17
CA LEU A 216 -15.05 -2.10 -12.46
C LEU A 216 -15.59 -0.99 -13.41
N TYR A 217 -16.23 -1.34 -14.52
CA TYR A 217 -16.71 -0.38 -15.53
C TYR A 217 -18.21 -0.05 -15.41
N GLY A 218 -18.89 -0.51 -14.35
CA GLY A 218 -20.31 -0.25 -14.15
C GLY A 218 -20.64 1.04 -13.40
N ASP A 219 -19.78 1.44 -12.46
CA ASP A 219 -20.09 2.49 -11.47
C ASP A 219 -18.91 3.47 -11.21
N LEU A 220 -17.92 3.53 -12.10
CA LEU A 220 -16.84 4.54 -12.10
C LEU A 220 -17.03 5.52 -13.27
#